data_AF-A0AAW7QJS9-F1
#
_entry.id   AF-A0AAW7QJS9-F1
#
_cell.length_a   1.000
_cell.length_b   1.000
_cell.length_c   1.000
_cell.angle_alpha   90.00
_cell.angle_beta   90.00
_cell.angle_gamma   90.00
#
_symmetry.space_group_name_H-M   'P 1'
#
loop_
_entity.id
_entity.type
_entity.pdbx_description
1 polymer ?
#
loop_
_entity_poly.entity_id
_entity_poly.type
_entity_poly.pdbx_seq_one_letter_code
_entity_poly.pdbx_strand_id
1 'polypeptide(L)'
;MAIEDFYTRARHILANLLDETPKADREQLLDAYAELLTRLYAEEAHRMLTEVIEDARTRLDARLSPDPIRQTIAGVQSTLQDLWNSLWR
;
A
#
# COMPACT_ATOMS: atom_id res chain seq x y z
N MET A 1 4.68 -0.13 1.56
CA MET A 1 5.52 -0.45 0.38
C MET A 1 6.34 0.77 -0.01
N ALA A 2 7.58 0.59 -0.48
CA ALA A 2 8.38 1.72 -0.96
C ALA A 2 7.82 2.23 -2.30
N ILE A 3 7.83 3.55 -2.50
CA ILE A 3 7.38 4.20 -3.74
C ILE A 3 8.06 3.59 -4.99
N GLU A 4 9.30 3.10 -4.82
CA GLU A 4 10.08 2.44 -5.87
C GLU A 4 9.44 1.16 -6.40
N ASP A 5 8.78 0.37 -5.56
CA ASP A 5 8.12 -0.88 -5.97
C ASP A 5 6.90 -0.59 -6.86
N PHE A 6 6.12 0.44 -6.52
CA PHE A 6 4.99 0.88 -7.32
C PHE A 6 5.45 1.37 -8.69
N TYR A 7 6.49 2.19 -8.75
CA TYR A 7 7.06 2.65 -10.02
C TYR A 7 7.60 1.50 -10.87
N THR A 8 8.23 0.51 -10.25
CA THR A 8 8.73 -0.68 -10.94
C THR A 8 7.58 -1.46 -11.57
N ARG A 9 6.50 -1.71 -10.82
CA ARG A 9 5.28 -2.38 -11.34
C ARG A 9 4.61 -1.58 -12.45
N ALA A 10 4.45 -0.27 -12.29
CA ALA A 10 3.90 0.62 -13.32
C ALA A 10 4.68 0.56 -14.63
N ARG A 11 6.03 0.58 -14.55
CA ARG A 11 6.90 0.45 -15.74
C ARG A 11 6.75 -0.91 -16.42
N HIS A 12 6.62 -1.99 -15.66
CA HIS A 12 6.37 -3.32 -16.21
C HIS A 12 5.02 -3.38 -16.94
N ILE A 13 3.97 -2.80 -16.37
CA ILE A 13 2.65 -2.71 -17.02
C ILE A 13 2.77 -1.99 -18.37
N LEU A 14 3.45 -0.85 -18.40
CA LEU A 14 3.64 -0.09 -19.63
C LEU A 14 4.43 -0.89 -20.68
N ALA A 15 5.53 -1.54 -20.28
CA ALA A 15 6.34 -2.36 -21.17
C ALA A 15 5.51 -3.49 -21.79
N ASN A 16 4.74 -4.21 -20.98
CA ASN A 16 3.88 -5.30 -21.44
C ASN A 16 2.81 -4.80 -22.43
N LEU A 17 2.17 -3.66 -22.14
CA LEU A 17 1.16 -3.07 -23.03
C LEU A 17 1.73 -2.72 -24.41
N LEU A 18 2.95 -2.19 -24.45
CA LEU A 18 3.66 -1.85 -25.68
C LEU A 18 4.09 -3.10 -26.47
N ASP A 19 4.49 -4.17 -25.77
CA ASP A 19 4.89 -5.43 -26.38
C ASP A 19 3.71 -6.25 -26.91
N GLU A 20 2.59 -6.28 -26.17
CA GLU A 20 1.39 -7.06 -26.52
C GLU A 20 0.53 -6.40 -27.61
N THR A 21 0.61 -5.07 -27.73
CA THR A 21 -0.27 -4.31 -28.63
C THR A 21 0.50 -3.37 -29.59
N PRO A 22 1.44 -3.88 -30.40
CA PRO A 22 2.31 -3.05 -31.25
C PRO A 22 1.59 -2.28 -32.36
N LYS A 23 0.29 -2.55 -32.59
CA LYS A 23 -0.55 -1.88 -33.59
C LYS A 23 -1.79 -1.18 -32.99
N ALA A 24 -1.91 -1.12 -31.67
CA ALA A 24 -3.03 -0.43 -31.04
C ALA A 24 -2.93 1.08 -31.26
N ASP A 25 -4.09 1.73 -31.36
CA ASP A 25 -4.14 3.17 -31.38
C ASP A 25 -3.66 3.75 -30.03
N ARG A 26 -3.03 4.93 -30.10
CA ARG A 26 -2.42 5.58 -28.93
C ARG A 26 -3.44 5.84 -27.83
N GLU A 27 -4.65 6.26 -28.19
CA GLU A 27 -5.69 6.59 -27.21
C GLU A 27 -6.15 5.34 -26.45
N GLN A 28 -6.33 4.23 -27.17
CA GLN A 28 -6.68 2.94 -26.57
C GLN A 28 -5.58 2.42 -25.63
N LEU A 29 -4.31 2.59 -25.98
CA LEU A 29 -3.18 2.22 -25.10
C LEU A 29 -3.14 3.07 -23.83
N LEU A 30 -3.43 4.37 -23.94
CA LEU A 30 -3.47 5.26 -22.78
C LEU A 30 -4.63 4.91 -21.85
N ASP A 31 -5.81 4.63 -22.39
CA ASP A 31 -6.98 4.21 -21.61
C ASP A 31 -6.73 2.88 -20.89
N ALA A 32 -6.19 1.89 -21.61
CA ALA A 32 -5.84 0.60 -21.02
C ALA A 32 -4.77 0.76 -19.92
N TYR A 33 -3.76 1.59 -20.14
CA TYR A 33 -2.73 1.85 -19.14
C TYR A 33 -3.29 2.55 -17.90
N ALA A 34 -4.17 3.55 -18.09
CA ALA A 34 -4.82 4.27 -17.00
C ALA A 34 -5.70 3.34 -16.15
N GLU A 35 -6.43 2.41 -16.80
CA GLU A 35 -7.22 1.42 -16.09
C GLU A 35 -6.36 0.48 -15.25
N LEU A 36 -5.27 -0.06 -15.83
CA LEU A 36 -4.35 -0.93 -15.12
C LEU A 36 -3.63 -0.22 -13.96
N LEU A 37 -3.24 1.04 -14.14
CA LEU A 37 -2.68 1.85 -13.06
C LEU A 37 -3.68 2.10 -11.93
N THR A 38 -4.95 2.32 -12.27
CA THR A 38 -6.01 2.52 -11.27
C THR A 38 -6.20 1.25 -10.43
N ARG A 39 -6.17 0.07 -11.06
CA ARG A 39 -6.23 -1.21 -10.36
C ARG A 39 -5.01 -1.43 -9.48
N LEU A 40 -3.81 -1.18 -9.99
CA LEU A 40 -2.58 -1.26 -9.20
C LEU A 40 -2.65 -0.34 -7.98
N TYR A 41 -3.10 0.90 -8.15
CA TYR A 41 -3.29 1.83 -7.04
C TYR A 41 -4.29 1.29 -6.00
N ALA A 42 -5.43 0.77 -6.45
CA ALA A 42 -6.45 0.23 -5.56
C ALA A 42 -5.92 -0.95 -4.75
N GLU A 43 -5.21 -1.89 -5.38
CA GLU A 43 -4.60 -3.05 -4.72
C GLU A 43 -3.61 -2.62 -3.63
N GLU A 44 -2.71 -1.70 -3.97
CA GLU A 44 -1.66 -1.26 -3.05
C GLU A 44 -2.24 -0.41 -1.91
N ALA A 45 -3.25 0.41 -2.17
CA ALA A 45 -3.97 1.14 -1.14
C ALA A 45 -4.70 0.20 -0.17
N HIS A 46 -5.36 -0.84 -0.67
CA HIS A 46 -6.03 -1.85 0.18
C HIS A 46 -5.03 -2.63 1.02
N ARG A 47 -3.89 -3.01 0.43
CA ARG A 47 -2.82 -3.70 1.16
C ARG A 47 -2.29 -2.85 2.30
N MET A 48 -1.96 -1.59 2.02
CA MET A 48 -1.47 -0.65 3.02
C MET A 48 -2.49 -0.44 4.14
N LEU A 49 -3.78 -0.27 3.80
CA LEU A 49 -4.83 -0.13 4.80
C LEU A 49 -4.97 -1.39 5.67
N THR A 50 -4.86 -2.58 5.07
CA THR A 50 -4.92 -3.85 5.79
C THR A 50 -3.77 -3.97 6.78
N GLU A 51 -2.54 -3.64 6.38
CA GLU A 51 -1.37 -3.64 7.25
C GLU A 51 -1.56 -2.69 8.45
N VAL A 52 -2.11 -1.50 8.22
CA VAL A 52 -2.41 -0.53 9.28
C VAL A 52 -3.49 -1.06 10.24
N ILE A 53 -4.54 -1.70 9.72
CA ILE A 53 -5.60 -2.29 10.55
C ILE A 53 -5.07 -3.44 11.40
N GLU A 54 -4.26 -4.34 10.83
CA GLU A 54 -3.65 -5.48 11.51
C GLU A 54 -2.72 -5.02 12.66
N ASP A 55 -1.89 -4.00 12.40
CA ASP A 55 -1.02 -3.39 13.41
C ASP A 55 -1.84 -2.73 14.53
N ALA A 56 -2.86 -1.95 14.17
CA ALA A 56 -3.76 -1.34 15.15
C ALA A 56 -4.47 -2.38 16.03
N ARG A 57 -4.94 -3.48 15.43
CA ARG A 57 -5.58 -4.59 16.14
C ARG A 57 -4.61 -5.26 17.10
N THR A 58 -3.42 -5.62 16.63
CA THR A 58 -2.38 -6.25 17.46
C THR A 58 -2.06 -5.42 18.70
N ARG A 59 -2.02 -4.08 18.55
CA ARG A 59 -1.77 -3.15 19.65
C ARG A 59 -2.95 -3.02 20.60
N LEU A 60 -4.18 -2.96 20.08
CA LEU A 60 -5.39 -2.99 20.90
C LEU A 60 -5.44 -4.27 21.74
N ASP A 61 -5.17 -5.42 21.14
CA ASP A 61 -5.12 -6.71 21.82
C ASP A 61 -4.02 -6.73 22.91
N ALA A 62 -2.83 -6.18 22.62
CA ALA A 62 -1.75 -6.07 23.60
C ALA A 62 -2.10 -5.14 24.77
N ARG A 63 -2.85 -4.05 24.52
CA ARG A 63 -3.25 -3.08 25.55
C ARG A 63 -4.46 -3.53 26.38
N LEU A 64 -5.36 -4.29 25.78
CA LEU A 64 -6.50 -4.91 26.46
C LEU A 64 -6.12 -6.22 27.16
N SER A 65 -4.91 -6.74 26.89
CA SER A 65 -4.38 -7.91 27.57
C SER A 65 -4.38 -7.72 29.09
N PRO A 66 -4.81 -8.71 29.88
CA PRO A 66 -4.78 -8.66 31.34
C PRO A 66 -3.35 -8.72 31.93
N ASP A 67 -2.35 -9.01 31.08
CA ASP A 67 -0.92 -9.04 31.45
C ASP A 67 -0.29 -7.62 31.41
N PRO A 68 0.15 -7.06 32.56
CA PRO A 68 0.73 -5.72 32.66
C PRO A 68 2.02 -5.53 31.83
N ILE A 69 2.78 -6.60 31.57
CA ILE A 69 4.00 -6.54 30.78
C ILE A 69 3.65 -6.27 29.31
N ARG A 70 2.60 -6.91 28.79
CA ARG A 70 2.10 -6.68 27.42
C ARG A 70 1.54 -5.26 27.24
N GLN A 71 0.90 -4.71 28.26
CA GLN A 71 0.41 -3.33 28.26
C GLN A 71 1.56 -2.30 28.22
N THR A 72 2.66 -2.57 28.91
CA THR A 72 3.83 -1.67 28.96
C THR A 72 4.57 -1.65 27.61
N ILE A 73 4.71 -2.81 26.95
CA ILE A 73 5.32 -2.91 25.61
C ILE A 73 4.47 -2.16 24.57
N ALA A 74 3.14 -2.27 24.64
CA ALA A 74 2.21 -1.54 23.77
C ALA A 74 2.27 -0.01 23.97
N GLY A 75 2.58 0.45 25.19
CA GLY A 75 2.74 1.87 25.51
C GLY A 75 4.02 2.51 24.93
N VAL A 76 5.08 1.72 24.73
CA VAL A 76 6.35 2.17 24.14
C VAL A 76 6.30 2.15 22.60
N GLN A 77 5.46 1.29 21.99
CA GLN A 77 5.14 1.31 20.55
C GLN A 77 4.09 2.39 20.20
N SER A 78 4.32 3.65 20.57
CA SER A 78 3.60 4.76 19.93
C SER A 78 4.02 4.84 18.46
N THR A 79 3.07 4.91 17.52
CA THR A 79 3.35 5.34 16.12
C THR A 79 2.09 5.50 15.25
N LEU A 80 0.85 5.60 15.75
CA LEU A 80 -0.26 6.06 14.88
C LEU A 80 0.02 7.49 14.37
N GLN A 81 0.61 8.31 15.24
CA GLN A 81 1.06 9.65 14.91
C GLN A 81 2.29 9.65 14.00
N ASP A 82 3.20 8.68 14.13
CA ASP A 82 4.40 8.58 13.29
C ASP A 82 4.13 7.91 11.93
N LEU A 83 3.20 6.95 11.83
CA LEU A 83 2.68 6.42 10.57
C LEU A 83 1.87 7.48 9.83
N TRP A 84 1.04 8.24 10.56
CA TRP A 84 0.34 9.40 9.99
C TRP A 84 1.34 10.47 9.52
N ASN A 85 2.38 10.76 10.31
CA ASN A 85 3.46 11.66 9.91
C ASN A 85 4.29 11.12 8.74
N SER A 86 4.43 9.80 8.57
CA SER A 86 5.13 9.21 7.42
C SER A 86 4.29 9.17 6.14
N LEU A 87 2.96 9.18 6.26
CA LEU A 87 2.03 9.24 5.12
C LEU A 87 1.82 10.67 4.60
N TRP A 88 2.04 11.69 5.44
CA TRP A 88 1.77 13.10 5.12
C TRP A 88 3.03 14.01 5.07
N ARG A 89 4.24 13.46 5.13
CA ARG A 89 5.50 14.16 4.78
C ARG A 89 6.03 13.68 3.44
#